data_AF-A0A9W9NV90-F1
#
_entry.id   AF-A0A9W9NV90-F1
#
_cell.length_a   1.000
_cell.length_b   1.000
_cell.length_c   1.000
_cell.angle_alpha   90.00
_cell.angle_beta   90.00
_cell.angle_gamma   90.00
#
_symmetry.space_group_name_H-M   'P 1'
#
loop_
_entity.id
_entity.type
_entity.pdbx_description
1 polymer ?
#
loop_
_entity_poly.entity_id
_entity_poly.type
_entity_poly.pdbx_seq_one_letter_code
_entity_poly.pdbx_strand_id
1 'polypeptide(L)' 'MSGALKKFGDRIINDPKQVAKLFKEATPGSRLLPSRNPKNGAEYQCRIDVGEEIKDKPDYYNVYLQVNSQ' A
#
# COMPACT_ATOMS: atom_id res chain seq x y z
N MET A 1 -0.22 17.23 -3.36
CA MET A 1 0.12 15.80 -3.58
C MET A 1 1.47 15.40 -2.98
N SER A 2 2.58 16.12 -3.23
CA SER A 2 3.93 15.72 -2.75
C SER A 2 4.02 15.53 -1.22
N GLY A 3 3.36 16.38 -0.42
CA GLY A 3 3.38 16.30 1.03
C GLY A 3 2.66 15.07 1.62
N ALA A 4 1.56 14.63 1.02
CA ALA A 4 0.81 13.46 1.48
C ALA A 4 1.59 12.15 1.20
N LEU A 5 2.23 12.07 0.04
CA LEU A 5 3.09 10.95 -0.33
C LEU A 5 4.34 10.87 0.55
N LYS A 6 4.99 12.03 0.81
CA LYS A 6 6.14 12.08 1.73
C LYS A 6 5.75 11.60 3.13
N LYS A 7 4.68 12.16 3.71
CA LYS A 7 4.16 11.73 5.02
C LYS A 7 3.77 10.25 5.05
N PHE A 8 3.21 9.75 3.95
CA PHE A 8 2.87 8.33 3.82
C PHE A 8 4.14 7.47 3.87
N GLY A 9 5.13 7.76 3.03
CA GLY A 9 6.42 7.04 3.01
C GLY A 9 7.12 7.08 4.37
N ASP A 10 7.23 8.27 4.97
CA ASP A 10 7.84 8.46 6.28
C ASP A 10 7.14 7.60 7.35
N ARG A 11 5.81 7.56 7.38
CA ARG A 11 5.07 6.74 8.35
C ARG A 11 5.23 5.25 8.13
N ILE A 12 5.23 4.79 6.87
CA ILE A 12 5.41 3.38 6.54
C ILE A 12 6.80 2.92 6.95
N ILE A 13 7.85 3.66 6.60
CA ILE A 13 9.24 3.29 6.89
C ILE A 13 9.51 3.26 8.41
N ASN A 14 8.86 4.15 9.16
CA ASN A 14 8.99 4.22 10.61
C ASN A 14 8.08 3.23 11.38
N ASP A 15 7.20 2.47 10.70
CA ASP A 15 6.38 1.42 11.32
C ASP A 15 6.86 0.03 10.88
N PRO A 16 7.63 -0.70 11.71
CA PRO A 16 8.14 -2.02 11.38
C PRO A 16 7.06 -3.03 10.98
N LYS A 17 5.81 -2.87 11.48
CA LYS A 17 4.71 -3.76 11.13
C LYS A 17 4.21 -3.52 9.70
N GLN A 18 4.27 -2.28 9.22
CA GLN A 18 3.95 -1.96 7.83
C GLN A 18 5.08 -2.43 6.90
N VAL A 19 6.34 -2.18 7.26
CA VAL A 19 7.50 -2.65 6.50
C VAL A 19 7.50 -4.17 6.35
N ALA A 20 7.26 -4.90 7.46
CA ALA A 20 7.20 -6.37 7.43
C ALA A 20 6.13 -6.92 6.47
N LYS A 21 5.08 -6.14 6.18
CA LYS A 21 4.02 -6.54 5.26
C LYS A 21 4.42 -6.48 3.78
N LEU A 22 5.43 -5.68 3.43
CA LEU A 22 6.00 -5.67 2.08
C LEU A 22 6.70 -6.98 1.72
N PHE A 23 7.08 -7.77 2.72
CA PHE A 23 7.75 -9.06 2.56
C PHE A 23 6.81 -10.26 2.74
N LYS A 24 5.50 -10.03 2.92
CA LYS A 24 4.51 -11.10 2.95
C LYS A 24 3.95 -11.34 1.56
N GLU A 25 3.54 -12.58 1.29
CA GLU A 25 2.77 -12.90 0.09
C GLU A 25 1.56 -11.97 -0.02
N ALA A 26 1.43 -11.34 -1.18
CA ALA A 26 0.33 -10.45 -1.48
C ALA A 26 -0.55 -11.12 -2.52
N THR A 27 -1.84 -11.18 -2.26
CA THR A 27 -2.82 -11.73 -3.19
C THR A 27 -3.34 -10.64 -4.13
N PRO A 28 -3.72 -10.98 -5.38
CA PRO A 28 -4.41 -10.04 -6.26
C PRO A 28 -5.62 -9.39 -5.60
N GLY A 29 -5.77 -8.08 -5.77
CA GLY A 29 -6.85 -7.30 -5.16
C GLY A 29 -6.68 -7.02 -3.66
N SER A 30 -5.61 -7.49 -3.03
CA SER A 30 -5.35 -7.22 -1.62
C SER A 30 -4.70 -5.85 -1.40
N ARG A 31 -4.90 -5.27 -0.21
CA ARG A 31 -4.18 -4.06 0.19
C ARG A 31 -2.78 -4.42 0.63
N LEU A 32 -1.75 -3.89 -0.02
CA LEU A 32 -0.37 -4.01 0.39
C LEU A 32 -0.10 -3.10 1.60
N LEU A 33 -0.39 -1.79 1.47
CA LEU A 33 -0.16 -0.79 2.51
C LEU A 33 -1.28 0.27 2.59
N PRO A 34 -1.51 0.88 3.76
CA PRO A 34 -1.16 0.36 5.07
C PRO A 34 -2.04 -0.86 5.39
N SER A 35 -1.76 -1.57 6.48
CA SER A 35 -2.61 -2.66 6.97
C SER A 35 -4.07 -2.23 7.07
N ARG A 36 -4.99 -3.07 6.61
CA ARG A 36 -6.43 -2.76 6.61
C ARG A 36 -6.94 -2.86 8.05
N ASN A 37 -7.05 -1.71 8.71
CA ASN A 37 -7.74 -1.58 9.99
C ASN A 37 -8.41 -0.18 10.07
N PRO A 38 -9.38 0.01 10.96
CA PRO A 38 -10.13 1.27 11.06
C PRO A 38 -9.24 2.49 11.35
N LYS A 39 -8.23 2.30 12.21
CA LYS A 39 -7.28 3.35 12.59
C LYS A 39 -6.49 3.87 11.39
N ASN A 40 -5.94 2.97 10.59
CA ASN A 40 -5.18 3.30 9.40
C ASN A 40 -6.04 3.94 8.31
N GLY A 41 -7.32 3.56 8.22
CA GLY A 41 -8.27 4.20 7.29
C GLY A 41 -8.52 5.68 7.61
N ALA A 42 -8.44 6.07 8.89
CA ALA A 42 -8.57 7.45 9.32
C ALA A 42 -7.25 8.23 9.26
N GLU A 43 -6.12 7.56 9.53
CA GLU A 43 -4.81 8.22 9.63
C GLU A 43 -4.10 8.40 8.27
N TYR A 44 -4.27 7.47 7.33
CA TYR A 44 -3.57 7.48 6.06
C TYR A 44 -4.45 7.98 4.91
N GLN A 45 -4.00 9.04 4.25
CA GLN A 45 -4.63 9.55 3.01
C GLN A 45 -4.25 8.72 1.78
N CYS A 46 -3.17 7.94 1.84
CA CYS A 46 -2.69 7.12 0.75
C CYS A 46 -2.80 5.63 1.09
N ARG A 47 -3.04 4.81 0.07
CA ARG A 47 -2.97 3.35 0.15
C ARG A 47 -2.33 2.77 -1.10
N ILE A 48 -1.72 1.60 -0.94
CA ILE A 48 -1.14 0.80 -2.00
C ILE A 48 -1.89 -0.53 -2.03
N ASP A 49 -2.52 -0.82 -3.16
CA ASP A 49 -3.28 -2.04 -3.39
C ASP A 49 -2.61 -2.85 -4.53
N VAL A 50 -2.66 -4.18 -4.42
CA VAL A 50 -2.15 -5.10 -5.45
C VAL A 50 -3.23 -5.27 -6.50
N GLY A 51 -2.84 -5.06 -7.74
CA GLY A 51 -3.67 -5.21 -8.92
C GLY A 51 -3.66 -6.62 -9.49
N GLU A 52 -3.98 -6.70 -10.77
CA GLU A 52 -3.94 -7.93 -11.53
C GLU A 52 -2.49 -8.33 -11.84
N GLU A 53 -2.30 -9.64 -12.00
CA GLU A 53 -1.07 -10.22 -12.51
C GLU A 53 -0.77 -9.68 -13.92
N ILE A 54 0.49 -9.39 -14.19
CA ILE A 54 0.94 -8.87 -15.47
C ILE A 54 0.93 -10.01 -16.49
N LYS A 55 0.20 -9.80 -17.59
CA LYS A 55 0.17 -10.75 -18.70
C LYS A 55 1.59 -11.08 -19.16
N ASP A 56 1.86 -12.37 -19.35
CA ASP A 56 3.16 -12.90 -19.78
C ASP A 56 4.29 -12.76 -18.74
N LYS A 57 3.97 -12.44 -17.48
CA LYS A 57 4.93 -12.41 -16.35
C LYS A 57 4.31 -13.03 -15.09
N PRO A 58 4.45 -14.35 -14.89
CA PRO A 58 3.95 -15.01 -13.69
C PRO A 58 4.59 -14.42 -12.43
N ASP A 59 3.80 -14.27 -11.37
CA ASP A 59 4.17 -13.69 -10.07
C ASP A 59 4.52 -12.18 -10.07
N TYR A 60 4.34 -11.49 -11.19
CA TYR A 60 4.43 -10.03 -11.25
C TYR A 60 3.05 -9.43 -11.22
N TYR A 61 2.80 -8.51 -10.29
CA TYR A 61 1.51 -7.86 -10.12
C TYR A 61 1.62 -6.37 -10.35
N ASN A 62 0.58 -5.78 -10.93
CA ASN A 62 0.42 -4.34 -10.92
C ASN A 62 0.27 -3.83 -9.47
N VAL A 63 0.77 -2.63 -9.20
CA VAL A 63 0.65 -2.01 -7.87
C VAL A 63 0.04 -0.62 -8.05
N TYR A 64 -1.08 -0.38 -7.38
CA TYR A 64 -1.83 0.87 -7.49
C TYR A 64 -1.65 1.72 -6.24
N LEU A 65 -1.16 2.93 -6.43
CA LEU A 65 -1.15 3.97 -5.42
C LEU A 65 -2.45 4.77 -5.53
N GLN A 66 -3.31 4.67 -4.53
CA GLN A 66 -4.50 5.49 -4.42
C GLN A 66 -4.29 6.57 -3.36
N VAL A 67 -4.64 7.80 -3.72
CA VAL A 67 -4.68 8.94 -2.82
C VAL A 67 -6.14 9.36 -2.67
N ASN A 68 -6.66 9.30 -1.45
CA ASN A 68 -8.00 9.80 -1.17
C ASN A 68 -7.95 11.33 -1.13
N SER A 69 -8.75 12.00 -1.96
CA SER A 69 -8.99 13.44 -1.82
C SER A 69 -9.94 13.65 -0.65
N GLN A 70 -9.55 14.51 0.30
CA GLN A 70 -10.48 15.14 1.23
C GLN A 70 -11.09 16.38 0.60
#